data_AF-A0A6J6ZVW8-F1
#
_entry.id   AF-A0A6J6ZVW8-F1
#
_cell.length_a   1.000
_cell.length_b   1.000
_cell.length_c   1.000
_cell.angle_alpha   90.00
_cell.angle_beta   90.00
_cell.angle_gamma   90.00
#
_symmetry.space_group_name_H-M   'P 1'
#
loop_
_entity.id
_entity.type
_entity.pdbx_description
1 polymer ?
#
loop_
_entity_poly.entity_id
_entity_poly.type
_entity_poly.pdbx_seq_one_letter_code
_entity_poly.pdbx_strand_id
1 'polypeptide(L)'
;MIYLVGLTLGSIPLLFANSIPALSIALFINGLFIAPLIVNAYGTVESAVPAGQITEALTWVIAGMPLGGAISSALAGVVIDHSGAQMAFWVPLGFMVAAIVTTLPYLSTYRAAIGYARPRD
;
A
#
# COMPACT_ATOMS: atom_id res chain seq x y z
N MET A 1 -0.49 -8.69 -2.67
CA MET A 1 0.98 -8.60 -2.50
C MET A 1 1.70 -8.09 -3.75
N ILE A 2 1.49 -8.67 -4.93
CA ILE A 2 2.21 -8.28 -6.17
C ILE A 2 2.07 -6.78 -6.47
N TYR A 3 0.85 -6.22 -6.38
CA TYR A 3 0.63 -4.78 -6.61
C TYR A 3 1.30 -3.88 -5.57
N LEU A 4 1.40 -4.33 -4.31
CA LEU A 4 2.10 -3.58 -3.25
C LEU A 4 3.60 -3.56 -3.53
N VAL A 5 4.18 -4.69 -3.95
CA VAL A 5 5.58 -4.77 -4.38
C VAL A 5 5.81 -3.91 -5.63
N GLY A 6 4.90 -3.96 -6.62
CA GLY A 6 4.95 -3.12 -7.81
C GLY A 6 4.92 -1.62 -7.47
N LEU A 7 4.02 -1.20 -6.57
CA LEU A 7 3.93 0.17 -6.08
C LEU A 7 5.22 0.60 -5.36
N THR A 8 5.82 -0.29 -4.56
CA THR A 8 7.08 -0.04 -3.83
C THR A 8 8.27 0.07 -4.77
N LEU A 9 8.39 -0.81 -5.76
CA LEU A 9 9.46 -0.73 -6.76
C LEU A 9 9.27 0.49 -7.67
N GLY A 10 8.03 0.79 -8.03
CA GLY A 10 7.67 1.95 -8.84
C GLY A 10 7.92 3.29 -8.13
N SER A 11 8.11 3.32 -6.82
CA SER A 11 8.42 4.56 -6.08
C SER A 11 9.93 4.79 -5.93
N ILE A 12 10.77 3.79 -6.19
CA ILE A 12 12.24 3.93 -6.16
C ILE A 12 12.75 5.06 -7.09
N PRO A 13 12.27 5.21 -8.33
CA PRO A 13 12.71 6.30 -9.21
C PRO A 13 12.46 7.70 -8.64
N LEU A 14 11.47 7.88 -7.75
CA LEU A 14 11.16 9.17 -7.12
C LEU A 14 12.30 9.66 -6.24
N LEU A 15 13.09 8.75 -5.66
CA LEU A 15 14.26 9.10 -4.83
C LEU A 15 15.36 9.81 -5.63
N PHE A 16 15.43 9.54 -6.93
CA PHE A 16 16.49 10.01 -7.83
C PHE A 16 15.98 11.08 -8.82
N ALA A 17 14.72 11.51 -8.69
CA ALA A 17 14.12 12.48 -9.59
C ALA A 17 14.64 13.90 -9.31
N ASN A 18 15.56 14.37 -10.17
CA ASN A 18 16.17 15.70 -10.06
C ASN A 18 15.48 16.76 -10.94
N SER A 19 14.43 16.40 -11.69
CA SER A 19 13.70 17.32 -12.57
C SER A 19 12.20 17.06 -12.54
N ILE A 20 11.41 18.11 -12.77
CA ILE A 20 9.95 18.04 -12.78
C ILE A 20 9.44 17.01 -13.81
N PRO A 21 9.94 16.96 -15.06
CA PRO A 21 9.47 15.96 -16.02
C PRO A 21 9.77 14.51 -15.58
N ALA A 22 10.95 14.26 -15.00
CA ALA A 22 11.29 12.94 -14.48
C ALA A 22 10.38 12.53 -13.32
N LEU A 23 10.09 13.47 -12.41
CA LEU A 23 9.17 13.26 -11.31
C LEU A 23 7.74 12.94 -11.80
N SER A 24 7.24 13.67 -12.80
CA SER A 24 5.92 13.44 -13.39
C SER A 24 5.78 12.05 -14.00
N ILE A 25 6.79 11.60 -14.75
CA ILE A 25 6.80 10.26 -15.35
C ILE A 25 6.85 9.19 -14.26
N ALA A 26 7.70 9.36 -13.24
CA ALA A 26 7.81 8.43 -12.13
C ALA A 26 6.48 8.32 -11.35
N LEU A 27 5.84 9.46 -11.04
CA LEU A 27 4.52 9.49 -10.38
C LEU A 27 3.43 8.85 -11.25
N PHE A 28 3.44 9.09 -12.55
CA PHE A 28 2.49 8.48 -13.49
C PHE A 28 2.58 6.95 -13.46
N ILE A 29 3.80 6.41 -13.58
CA ILE A 29 4.03 4.96 -13.54
C ILE A 29 3.66 4.40 -12.15
N ASN A 30 4.02 5.11 -11.08
CA ASN A 30 3.68 4.68 -9.73
C ASN A 30 2.16 4.59 -9.51
N GLY A 31 1.41 5.57 -10.04
CA GLY A 31 -0.04 5.63 -9.94
C GLY A 31 -0.77 4.42 -10.54
N LEU A 32 -0.19 3.77 -11.56
CA LEU A 32 -0.78 2.57 -12.19
C LEU A 32 -0.95 1.40 -11.23
N PHE A 33 -0.19 1.36 -10.13
CA PHE A 33 -0.27 0.30 -9.13
C PHE A 33 -1.32 0.57 -8.04
N ILE A 34 -1.79 1.81 -7.89
CA ILE A 34 -2.69 2.20 -6.79
C ILE A 34 -4.08 1.57 -6.97
N ALA A 35 -4.69 1.71 -8.16
CA ALA A 35 -6.01 1.17 -8.43
C ALA A 35 -6.09 -0.37 -8.24
N PRO A 36 -5.21 -1.19 -8.86
CA PRO A 36 -5.26 -2.63 -8.65
C PRO A 36 -4.90 -3.03 -7.21
N LEU A 37 -4.09 -2.24 -6.50
CA LEU A 37 -3.82 -2.48 -5.07
C LEU A 37 -5.09 -2.34 -4.23
N ILE A 38 -5.82 -1.23 -4.39
CA ILE A 38 -7.04 -0.94 -3.59
C ILE A 38 -8.13 -1.97 -3.87
N VAL A 39 -8.41 -2.27 -5.14
CA VAL A 39 -9.47 -3.23 -5.51
C VAL A 39 -9.18 -4.61 -4.95
N ASN A 40 -7.92 -5.08 -5.03
CA ASN A 40 -7.54 -6.36 -4.44
C ASN A 40 -7.58 -6.33 -2.90
N ALA A 41 -7.24 -5.20 -2.28
CA ALA A 41 -7.31 -5.07 -0.83
C ALA A 41 -8.74 -5.25 -0.32
N TYR A 42 -9.72 -4.60 -0.96
CA TYR A 42 -11.14 -4.77 -0.59
C TYR A 42 -11.62 -6.20 -0.76
N GLY A 43 -11.36 -6.84 -1.91
CA GLY A 43 -11.75 -8.24 -2.12
C GLY A 43 -11.09 -9.21 -1.12
N THR A 44 -9.86 -8.91 -0.69
CA THR A 44 -9.17 -9.68 0.35
C THR A 44 -9.84 -9.54 1.71
N VAL A 45 -10.27 -8.33 2.06
CA VAL A 45 -10.94 -8.05 3.34
C VAL A 45 -12.32 -8.69 3.37
N GLU A 46 -13.09 -8.56 2.29
CA GLU A 46 -14.42 -9.19 2.15
C GLU A 46 -14.35 -10.71 2.32
N SER A 47 -13.30 -11.34 1.78
CA SER A 47 -13.08 -12.79 1.87
C SER A 47 -12.54 -13.25 3.23
N ALA A 48 -12.04 -12.34 4.07
CA ALA A 48 -11.40 -12.66 5.34
C ALA A 48 -12.36 -12.62 6.54
N VAL A 49 -13.55 -12.05 6.38
CA VAL A 49 -14.53 -11.87 7.46
C VAL A 49 -15.85 -12.60 7.14
N PRO A 50 -16.65 -12.97 8.16
CA PRO A 50 -18.00 -13.51 7.94
C PRO A 50 -18.90 -12.49 7.23
N ALA A 51 -19.88 -12.97 6.45
CA ALA A 51 -20.78 -12.12 5.66
C ALA A 51 -21.47 -10.99 6.47
N GLY A 52 -21.78 -11.24 7.74
CA GLY A 52 -22.41 -10.25 8.63
C GLY A 52 -21.49 -9.11 9.09
N GLN A 53 -20.19 -9.17 8.83
CA GLN A 53 -19.18 -8.22 9.31
C GLN A 53 -18.46 -7.47 8.18
N ILE A 54 -18.82 -7.72 6.91
CA ILE A 54 -18.16 -7.09 5.74
C ILE A 54 -18.23 -5.56 5.81
N THR A 55 -19.39 -5.00 6.12
CA THR A 55 -19.57 -3.54 6.20
C THR A 55 -18.67 -2.93 7.26
N GLU A 56 -18.55 -3.55 8.43
CA GLU A 56 -17.69 -3.06 9.51
C GLU A 56 -16.21 -3.16 9.11
N ALA A 57 -15.79 -4.29 8.55
CA ALA A 57 -14.43 -4.50 8.09
C ALA A 57 -14.02 -3.49 7.01
N LEU A 58 -14.85 -3.27 5.99
CA LEU A 58 -14.60 -2.26 4.96
C LEU A 58 -14.59 -0.84 5.52
N THR A 59 -15.46 -0.54 6.49
CA THR A 59 -15.48 0.77 7.16
C THR A 59 -14.14 1.04 7.86
N TRP A 60 -13.59 0.05 8.59
CA TRP A 60 -12.28 0.19 9.21
C TRP A 60 -11.15 0.40 8.19
N VAL A 61 -11.19 -0.30 7.06
CA VAL A 61 -10.20 -0.14 5.99
C VAL A 61 -10.27 1.26 5.37
N ILE A 62 -11.47 1.74 5.04
CA ILE A 62 -11.69 3.06 4.43
C ILE A 62 -11.32 4.17 5.41
N ALA A 63 -11.64 4.02 6.69
CA ALA A 63 -11.26 4.98 7.73
C ALA A 63 -9.74 5.00 8.00
N GLY A 64 -9.08 3.84 7.90
CA GLY A 64 -7.64 3.71 8.11
C GLY A 64 -6.79 4.39 7.03
N MET A 65 -7.25 4.44 5.77
CA MET A 65 -6.51 5.06 4.67
C MET A 65 -6.15 6.55 4.90
N PRO A 66 -7.11 7.46 5.17
CA PRO A 66 -6.79 8.86 5.42
C PRO A 66 -5.98 9.03 6.71
N LEU A 67 -6.17 8.19 7.73
CA LEU A 67 -5.37 8.20 8.95
C LEU A 67 -3.90 7.90 8.64
N GLY A 68 -3.64 6.83 7.87
CA GLY A 68 -2.29 6.49 7.42
C GLY A 68 -1.66 7.60 6.57
N GLY A 69 -2.45 8.19 5.67
CA GLY A 69 -2.02 9.36 4.88
C GLY A 69 -1.63 10.54 5.75
N ALA A 70 -2.42 10.87 6.77
CA ALA A 70 -2.12 11.95 7.71
C ALA A 70 -0.82 11.71 8.48
N ILE A 71 -0.60 10.50 8.99
CA ILE A 71 0.65 10.12 9.68
C ILE A 71 1.85 10.26 8.74
N SER A 72 1.74 9.74 7.50
CA SER A 72 2.83 9.86 6.53
C SER A 72 3.11 11.30 6.14
N SER A 73 2.07 12.13 6.02
CA SER A 73 2.18 13.55 5.66
C SER A 73 2.85 14.35 6.77
N ALA A 74 2.47 14.11 8.02
CA ALA A 74 3.11 14.73 9.18
C ALA A 74 4.60 14.37 9.27
N LEU A 75 4.94 13.08 9.10
CA LEU A 75 6.33 12.63 9.10
C LEU A 75 7.13 13.18 7.91
N ALA A 76 6.53 13.20 6.73
CA ALA A 76 7.15 13.80 5.55
C ALA A 76 7.43 15.29 5.78
N GLY A 77 6.49 16.04 6.35
CA GLY A 77 6.67 17.46 6.71
C GLY A 77 7.91 17.68 7.59
N VAL A 78 8.03 16.92 8.68
CA VAL A 78 9.21 17.00 9.57
C VAL A 78 10.50 16.70 8.80
N VAL A 79 10.51 15.70 7.91
CA VAL A 79 11.69 15.37 7.11
C VAL A 79 12.00 16.46 6.07
N ILE A 80 10.98 17.07 5.46
CA ILE A 80 11.15 18.18 4.51
C ILE A 80 11.81 19.36 5.21
N ASP A 81 11.36 19.72 6.41
CA ASP A 81 11.85 20.88 7.16
C ASP A 81 13.34 20.73 7.54
N HIS A 82 13.80 19.51 7.83
CA HIS A 82 15.19 19.26 8.27
C HIS A 82 16.15 18.82 7.15
N SER A 83 15.67 18.06 6.17
CA SER A 83 16.51 17.35 5.18
C SER A 83 16.12 17.64 3.73
N GLY A 84 15.11 18.50 3.50
CA GLY A 84 14.63 18.87 2.18
C GLY A 84 13.67 17.87 1.54
N ALA A 85 13.05 18.30 0.44
CA ALA A 85 11.99 17.56 -0.24
C ALA A 85 12.42 16.20 -0.78
N GLN A 86 13.66 16.06 -1.26
CA GLN A 86 14.14 14.81 -1.85
C GLN A 86 14.23 13.69 -0.79
N MET A 87 14.68 14.02 0.43
CA MET A 87 14.79 13.03 1.50
C MET A 87 13.41 12.56 1.99
N ALA A 88 12.38 13.40 1.84
CA ALA A 88 11.03 13.09 2.27
C ALA A 88 10.39 11.93 1.49
N PHE A 89 10.85 11.62 0.27
CA PHE A 89 10.39 10.46 -0.48
C PHE A 89 10.75 9.12 0.17
N TRP A 90 11.72 9.09 1.09
CA TRP A 90 12.02 7.89 1.88
C TRP A 90 10.92 7.55 2.87
N VAL A 91 10.13 8.54 3.33
CA VAL A 91 9.04 8.33 4.29
C VAL A 91 7.97 7.39 3.72
N PRO A 92 7.29 7.71 2.59
CA PRO A 92 6.29 6.80 2.02
C PRO A 92 6.91 5.46 1.58
N LEU A 93 8.16 5.45 1.09
CA LEU A 93 8.85 4.20 0.75
C LEU A 93 9.04 3.31 1.98
N GLY A 94 9.42 3.89 3.12
CA GLY A 94 9.55 3.19 4.40
C GLY A 94 8.22 2.59 4.85
N PHE A 95 7.11 3.32 4.72
CA PHE A 95 5.77 2.80 5.00
C PHE A 95 5.37 1.65 4.07
N MET A 96 5.70 1.74 2.77
CA MET A 96 5.44 0.66 1.82
C MET A 96 6.23 -0.60 2.16
N VAL A 97 7.51 -0.46 2.54
CA VAL A 97 8.34 -1.58 2.99
C VAL A 97 7.78 -2.18 4.28
N ALA A 98 7.40 -1.35 5.25
CA ALA A 98 6.77 -1.81 6.49
C ALA A 98 5.48 -2.58 6.20
N ALA A 99 4.64 -2.09 5.28
CA ALA A 99 3.41 -2.78 4.86
C ALA A 99 3.69 -4.15 4.21
N ILE A 100 4.76 -4.27 3.42
CA ILE A 100 5.19 -5.58 2.88
C ILE A 100 5.56 -6.50 4.04
N VAL A 101 6.41 -6.04 4.96
CA VAL A 101 6.90 -6.83 6.10
C VAL A 101 5.76 -7.31 6.99
N THR A 102 4.79 -6.45 7.31
CA THR A 102 3.63 -6.83 8.12
C THR A 102 2.68 -7.78 7.40
N THR A 103 2.67 -7.78 6.06
CA THR A 103 1.84 -8.69 5.26
C THR A 103 2.48 -10.08 5.09
N LEU A 104 3.81 -10.19 5.16
CA LEU A 104 4.53 -11.46 4.96
C LEU A 104 4.01 -12.64 5.81
N PRO A 105 3.75 -12.50 7.13
CA PRO A 105 3.28 -13.60 7.97
C PRO A 105 1.91 -14.13 7.55
N TYR A 106 1.08 -13.29 6.92
CA TYR A 106 -0.26 -13.68 6.50
C TYR A 106 -0.26 -14.45 5.17
N LEU A 107 0.86 -14.49 4.44
CA LEU A 107 0.97 -15.25 3.20
C LEU A 107 0.80 -16.75 3.41
N SER A 108 1.27 -17.29 4.53
CA SER A 108 1.03 -18.71 4.86
C SER A 108 -0.46 -18.97 5.09
N THR A 109 -1.16 -18.05 5.74
CA THR A 109 -2.59 -18.13 6.00
C THR A 109 -3.39 -18.03 4.71
N TYR A 110 -3.06 -17.08 3.83
CA TYR A 110 -3.71 -16.96 2.52
C TYR A 110 -3.47 -18.19 1.65
N ARG A 111 -2.24 -18.72 1.59
CA ARG A 111 -1.94 -19.95 0.83
C ARG A 111 -2.71 -21.17 1.37
N ALA A 112 -2.86 -21.28 2.69
CA ALA A 112 -3.64 -22.33 3.33
C ALA A 112 -5.15 -22.20 3.04
N ALA A 113 -5.69 -20.98 3.06
CA ALA A 113 -7.10 -20.70 2.75
C ALA A 113 -7.46 -20.97 1.29
N ILE A 114 -6.57 -20.63 0.34
CA ILE A 114 -6.75 -20.93 -1.09
C ILE A 114 -6.71 -22.45 -1.34
N GLY A 115 -5.92 -23.21 -0.55
CA GLY A 115 -5.90 -24.67 -0.59
C GLY A 115 -7.19 -25.35 -0.12
N TYR A 116 -7.98 -24.68 0.73
CA TYR A 116 -9.28 -25.16 1.22
C TYR A 116 -10.45 -24.81 0.28
N ALA A 117 -10.27 -23.87 -0.66
CA ALA A 117 -11.28 -23.50 -1.65
C ALA A 117 -11.41 -24.51 -2.82
N ARG A 118 -11.24 -25.80 -2.53
CA ARG A 118 -11.74 -26.88 -3.41
C ARG A 118 -13.25 -27.01 -3.21
N PRO A 119 -14.00 -27.29 -4.28
CA PRO A 119 -15.43 -27.00 -4.39
C PRO A 119 -16.23 -27.65 -3.27
N ARG A 120 -17.15 -26.88 -2.68
CA ARG A 120 -18.33 -27.44 -2.02
C ARG A 120 -19.23 -27.95 -3.14
N ASP A 121 -19.23 -29.26 -3.32
CA ASP A 121 -20.23 -30.00 -4.10
C ASP A 121 -21.65 -29.70 -3.62
#